data_AF-A0A6C0KUC8-F1
#
_entry.id   AF-A0A6C0KUC8-F1
#
_cell.length_a   1.000
_cell.length_b   1.000
_cell.length_c   1.000
_cell.angle_alpha   90.00
_cell.angle_beta   90.00
_cell.angle_gamma   90.00
#
_symmetry.space_group_name_H-M   'P 1'
#
loop_
_entity.id
_entity.type
_entity.pdbx_description
1 polymer ?
#
loop_
_entity_poly.entity_id
_entity_poly.type
_entity_poly.pdbx_seq_one_letter_code
_entity_poly.pdbx_strand_id
1 'polypeptide(L)'
;MVNNNDSKKRYIGLCELFHPELHGFDGDSDPQVMENWITVFSTQITEESESEYEDSDSDSDNDSDKAYNLKRVIHQLNQFYRMYKLRLVMNYENRSNLTHTFIRNYNNIVKSNKYMHPEIIEKVYLKGGECCAIIKTFWLRIVQRTWKRIFKERKIIIQLRKRATAIMHWQLKGKWPDDCLYIPGLINMIKV
;
A
#
# COMPACT_ATOMS: atom_id res chain seq x y z
N MET A 1 14.97 26.12 -18.10
CA MET A 1 14.90 24.67 -18.39
C MET A 1 15.15 23.96 -17.08
N VAL A 2 14.12 23.45 -16.41
CA VAL A 2 14.25 22.74 -15.13
C VAL A 2 14.41 21.25 -15.46
N ASN A 3 15.54 20.67 -15.04
CA ASN A 3 15.87 19.27 -15.24
C ASN A 3 14.80 18.39 -14.55
N ASN A 4 13.92 17.80 -15.35
CA ASN A 4 12.74 17.07 -14.91
C ASN A 4 13.01 15.56 -14.73
N ASN A 5 14.16 15.22 -14.14
CA ASN A 5 14.51 13.84 -13.80
C ASN A 5 14.71 13.67 -12.29
N ASP A 6 13.90 14.35 -11.49
CA ASP A 6 13.67 13.92 -10.11
C ASP A 6 12.93 12.58 -10.17
N SER A 7 13.63 11.48 -9.90
CA SER A 7 13.00 10.20 -9.66
C SER A 7 11.94 10.41 -8.56
N LYS A 8 10.66 10.19 -8.89
CA LYS A 8 9.56 10.42 -7.93
C LYS A 8 9.80 9.57 -6.69
N LYS A 9 10.29 10.20 -5.63
CA LYS A 9 10.53 9.58 -4.32
C LYS A 9 9.21 9.01 -3.82
N ARG A 10 9.20 7.71 -3.52
CA ARG A 10 8.03 7.02 -2.96
C ARG A 10 8.26 6.83 -1.48
N TYR A 11 7.22 7.08 -0.70
CA TYR A 11 7.25 6.89 0.74
C TYR A 11 6.37 5.71 1.11
N ILE A 12 6.76 4.99 2.15
CA ILE A 12 5.84 4.15 2.90
C ILE A 12 5.50 4.90 4.19
N GLY A 13 4.23 4.98 4.52
CA GLY A 13 3.79 5.77 5.65
C GLY A 13 2.49 5.29 6.27
N LEU A 14 2.29 5.74 7.51
CA LEU A 14 1.04 5.65 8.22
C LEU A 14 0.29 6.95 8.02
N CYS A 15 -0.99 6.83 7.66
CA CYS A 15 -1.84 7.97 7.36
C CYS A 15 -3.09 7.93 8.22
N GLU A 16 -3.65 9.11 8.47
CA GLU A 16 -4.91 9.27 9.18
C GLU A 16 -5.79 10.26 8.43
N LEU A 17 -7.12 10.07 8.47
CA LEU A 17 -8.04 11.10 8.03
C LEU A 17 -7.95 12.30 8.97
N PHE A 18 -7.79 13.50 8.40
CA PHE A 18 -7.77 14.71 9.20
C PHE A 18 -9.05 14.86 10.03
N HIS A 19 -8.93 15.41 11.24
CA HIS A 19 -10.07 15.83 12.04
C HIS A 19 -9.66 17.08 12.84
N PRO A 20 -10.38 18.21 12.71
CA PRO A 20 -10.00 19.48 13.34
C PRO A 20 -9.76 19.36 14.85
N GLU A 21 -10.64 18.65 15.55
CA GLU A 21 -10.52 18.49 17.01
C GLU A 21 -9.36 17.59 17.47
N LEU A 22 -8.83 16.74 16.59
CA LEU A 22 -7.74 15.82 16.92
C LEU A 22 -6.38 16.38 16.52
N HIS A 23 -6.32 17.11 15.40
CA HIS A 23 -5.08 17.59 14.82
C HIS A 23 -4.85 19.09 15.01
N GLY A 24 -5.88 19.83 15.43
CA GLY A 24 -5.88 21.28 15.43
C GLY A 24 -6.26 21.80 14.04
N PHE A 25 -7.01 22.89 14.00
CA PHE A 25 -7.31 23.65 12.78
C PHE A 25 -7.49 25.11 13.19
N ASP A 26 -6.68 25.98 12.60
CA ASP A 26 -6.61 27.40 12.93
C ASP A 26 -6.70 28.28 11.67
N GLY A 27 -6.54 29.60 11.83
CA GLY A 27 -6.66 30.55 10.72
C GLY A 27 -5.55 30.45 9.67
N ASP A 28 -4.42 29.82 10.02
CA ASP A 28 -3.30 29.62 9.11
C ASP A 28 -3.40 28.27 8.37
N SER A 29 -4.31 27.40 8.83
CA SER A 29 -4.53 26.08 8.25
C SER A 29 -5.17 26.17 6.85
N ASP A 30 -4.72 25.33 5.92
CA ASP A 30 -5.29 25.24 4.59
C ASP A 30 -6.63 24.48 4.64
N PRO A 31 -7.76 25.06 4.20
CA PRO A 31 -9.07 24.40 4.24
C PRO A 31 -9.11 23.05 3.52
N GLN A 32 -8.23 22.81 2.54
CA GLN A 32 -8.16 21.55 1.82
C GLN A 32 -7.74 20.38 2.72
N VAL A 33 -7.08 20.62 3.86
CA VAL A 33 -6.68 19.55 4.78
C VAL A 33 -7.88 18.74 5.30
N MET A 34 -9.06 19.37 5.37
CA MET A 34 -10.26 18.78 5.99
C MET A 34 -10.80 17.53 5.30
N GLU A 35 -10.51 17.32 4.02
CA GLU A 35 -10.99 16.15 3.26
C GLU A 35 -9.89 15.13 2.95
N ASN A 36 -8.68 15.42 3.40
CA ASN A 36 -7.50 14.68 3.00
C ASN A 36 -6.95 13.79 4.12
N TRP A 37 -6.16 12.81 3.70
CA TRP A 37 -5.32 12.05 4.61
C TRP A 37 -4.11 12.90 5.00
N ILE A 38 -3.74 12.89 6.27
CA ILE A 38 -2.50 13.45 6.76
C ILE A 38 -1.46 12.36 7.01
N THR A 39 -0.19 12.72 6.88
CA THR A 39 0.92 11.83 7.15
C THR A 39 1.25 11.84 8.63
N VAL A 40 1.06 10.70 9.30
CA VAL A 40 1.42 10.52 10.72
C VAL A 40 2.90 10.16 10.85
N PHE A 41 3.33 9.20 10.04
CA PHE A 41 4.70 8.76 9.96
C PHE A 41 4.99 8.37 8.52
N SER A 42 6.21 8.56 8.08
CA SER A 42 6.63 8.12 6.76
C SER A 42 8.13 7.98 6.69
N THR A 43 8.58 7.04 5.89
CA THR A 43 9.98 6.87 5.55
C THR A 43 10.11 6.67 4.05
N GLN A 44 11.22 7.16 3.51
CA GLN A 44 11.48 7.05 2.08
C GLN A 44 11.85 5.60 1.76
N ILE A 45 11.29 5.09 0.68
CA ILE A 45 11.75 3.84 0.09
C ILE A 45 12.92 4.22 -0.82
N THR A 46 14.14 4.20 -0.29
CA THR A 46 15.35 4.31 -1.11
C THR A 46 15.85 2.91 -1.43
N GLU A 47 16.28 2.71 -2.68
CA GLU A 47 17.02 1.51 -3.09
C GLU A 47 18.48 1.56 -2.61
N GLU A 48 18.91 2.74 -2.17
CA GLU A 48 20.25 3.04 -1.68
C GLU A 48 20.15 3.73 -0.32
N SER A 49 20.67 3.08 0.69
CA SER A 49 21.25 3.77 1.83
C SER A 49 22.53 3.01 2.15
N GLU A 50 23.64 3.46 1.58
CA GLU A 50 24.95 3.22 2.17
C GLU A 50 24.84 3.71 3.61
N SER A 51 25.01 2.80 4.56
CA SER A 51 25.25 3.20 5.94
C SER A 51 26.64 3.80 5.99
N GLU A 52 26.75 5.11 6.22
CA GLU A 52 27.96 5.74 6.75
C GLU A 52 28.20 5.23 8.17
N TYR A 53 28.68 4.00 8.28
CA TYR A 53 29.45 3.56 9.42
C TYR A 53 30.69 2.89 8.82
N GLU A 54 31.81 3.61 8.88
CA GLU A 54 33.13 3.01 8.72
C GLU A 54 33.27 1.95 9.81
N ASP A 55 33.08 0.68 9.45
CA ASP A 55 33.62 -0.41 10.25
C ASP A 55 34.36 -1.37 9.31
N SER A 56 35.62 -1.54 9.66
CA SER A 56 36.63 -2.28 8.92
C SER A 56 36.28 -3.76 8.82
N ASP A 57 36.57 -4.33 7.65
CA ASP A 57 36.74 -5.76 7.37
C ASP A 57 35.51 -6.66 7.57
N SER A 58 34.80 -6.94 6.47
CA SER A 58 34.33 -8.30 6.15
C SER A 58 33.73 -8.34 4.74
N ASP A 59 34.30 -9.16 3.86
CA ASP A 59 33.70 -9.56 2.59
C ASP A 59 32.33 -10.22 2.87
N SER A 60 31.22 -9.49 2.65
CA SER A 60 29.88 -10.04 2.82
C SER A 60 28.93 -9.57 1.73
N ASP A 61 28.19 -10.54 1.20
CA ASP A 61 27.38 -10.44 -0.01
C ASP A 61 26.33 -9.31 0.02
N ASN A 62 26.37 -8.45 -1.00
CA ASN A 62 25.47 -7.30 -1.27
C ASN A 62 23.95 -7.58 -1.17
N ASP A 63 23.51 -8.84 -1.18
CA ASP A 63 22.09 -9.22 -1.00
C ASP A 63 21.64 -9.17 0.47
N SER A 64 22.57 -9.22 1.42
CA SER A 64 22.30 -9.11 2.86
C SER A 64 21.83 -7.70 3.26
N ASP A 65 22.47 -6.67 2.69
CA ASP A 65 22.30 -5.28 3.15
C ASP A 65 20.96 -4.66 2.72
N LYS A 66 20.46 -5.01 1.53
CA LYS A 66 19.12 -4.62 1.08
C LYS A 66 18.03 -5.24 1.95
N ALA A 67 18.19 -6.52 2.30
CA ALA A 67 17.26 -7.21 3.19
C ALA A 67 17.29 -6.61 4.61
N TYR A 68 18.45 -6.16 5.08
CA TYR A 68 18.61 -5.48 6.36
C TYR A 68 17.89 -4.12 6.40
N ASN A 69 18.08 -3.29 5.38
CA ASN A 69 17.42 -1.98 5.26
C ASN A 69 15.89 -2.10 5.27
N LEU A 70 15.35 -3.07 4.53
CA LEU A 70 13.91 -3.33 4.52
C LEU A 70 13.40 -3.78 5.89
N LYS A 71 14.13 -4.68 6.58
CA LYS A 71 13.78 -5.12 7.95
C LYS A 71 13.77 -3.95 8.92
N ARG A 72 14.74 -3.04 8.83
CA ARG A 72 14.83 -1.82 9.67
C ARG A 72 13.63 -0.91 9.44
N VAL A 73 13.29 -0.62 8.18
CA VAL A 73 12.11 0.19 7.82
C VAL A 73 10.81 -0.43 8.34
N ILE A 74 10.63 -1.74 8.15
CA ILE A 74 9.46 -2.46 8.67
C ILE A 74 9.41 -2.41 10.20
N HIS A 75 10.55 -2.55 10.87
CA HIS A 75 10.62 -2.48 12.31
C HIS A 75 10.20 -1.10 12.83
N GLN A 76 10.73 -0.02 12.26
CA GLN A 76 10.35 1.36 12.58
C GLN A 76 8.85 1.58 12.37
N LEU A 77 8.31 1.20 11.20
CA LEU A 77 6.87 1.30 10.91
C LEU A 77 6.02 0.58 11.96
N ASN A 78 6.42 -0.64 12.36
CA ASN A 78 5.70 -1.42 13.35
C ASN A 78 5.75 -0.78 14.75
N GLN A 79 6.89 -0.19 15.13
CA GLN A 79 7.00 0.55 16.39
C GLN A 79 6.05 1.76 16.39
N PHE A 80 6.10 2.59 15.34
CA PHE A 80 5.23 3.75 15.20
C PHE A 80 3.76 3.35 15.19
N TYR A 81 3.40 2.30 14.44
CA TYR A 81 2.04 1.78 14.41
C TYR A 81 1.54 1.37 15.80
N ARG A 82 2.35 0.64 16.58
CA ARG A 82 1.99 0.22 17.94
C ARG A 82 1.77 1.41 18.87
N MET A 83 2.71 2.35 18.88
CA MET A 83 2.62 3.56 19.70
C MET A 83 1.38 4.38 19.35
N TYR A 84 1.15 4.58 18.06
CA TYR A 84 0.04 5.38 17.59
C TYR A 84 -1.32 4.72 17.82
N LYS A 85 -1.40 3.40 17.63
CA LYS A 85 -2.63 2.64 17.90
C LYS A 85 -3.06 2.76 19.35
N LEU A 86 -2.11 2.71 20.29
CA LEU A 86 -2.39 2.95 21.71
C LEU A 86 -2.93 4.38 21.91
N ARG A 87 -2.27 5.39 21.34
CA ARG A 87 -2.73 6.79 21.42
C ARG A 87 -4.13 6.99 20.86
N LEU A 88 -4.44 6.41 19.70
CA LEU A 88 -5.76 6.50 19.08
C LEU A 88 -6.84 5.88 19.97
N VAL A 89 -6.62 4.65 20.47
CA VAL A 89 -7.59 3.99 21.35
C VAL A 89 -7.91 4.88 22.56
N MET A 90 -6.88 5.44 23.21
CA MET A 90 -7.07 6.35 24.34
C MET A 90 -7.82 7.62 23.96
N ASN A 91 -7.55 8.22 22.80
CA ASN A 91 -8.21 9.45 22.35
C ASN A 91 -9.68 9.21 21.96
N TYR A 92 -10.00 8.10 21.29
CA TYR A 92 -11.36 7.79 20.83
C TYR A 92 -12.26 7.24 21.93
N GLU A 93 -11.74 6.46 22.87
CA GLU A 93 -12.53 6.00 24.02
C GLU A 93 -12.99 7.18 24.89
N ASN A 94 -12.13 8.19 25.04
CA ASN A 94 -12.45 9.42 25.78
C ASN A 94 -13.36 10.39 25.01
N ARG A 95 -13.43 10.29 23.67
CA ARG A 95 -14.23 11.17 22.80
C ARG A 95 -15.29 10.38 22.05
N SER A 96 -16.25 9.84 22.81
CA SER A 96 -17.40 9.18 22.21
C SER A 96 -18.21 10.21 21.38
N ASN A 97 -18.28 9.97 20.06
CA ASN A 97 -19.06 10.72 19.06
C ASN A 97 -18.39 11.92 18.35
N LEU A 98 -17.10 11.84 18.02
CA LEU A 98 -16.50 12.77 17.06
C LEU A 98 -17.25 12.74 15.72
N THR A 99 -17.89 13.85 15.34
CA THR A 99 -18.55 14.01 14.05
C THR A 99 -17.65 14.78 13.11
N HIS A 100 -17.35 14.18 11.96
CA HIS A 100 -16.56 14.84 10.94
C HIS A 100 -17.48 15.63 9.99
N THR A 101 -17.13 16.87 9.68
CA THR A 101 -17.93 17.79 8.83
C THR A 101 -18.20 17.20 7.43
N PHE A 102 -17.16 16.70 6.75
CA PHE A 102 -17.27 16.14 5.40
C PHE A 102 -17.50 14.62 5.34
N ILE A 103 -16.90 13.85 6.26
CA ILE A 103 -16.90 12.38 6.22
C ILE A 103 -18.02 11.83 7.11
N ARG A 104 -19.19 11.63 6.52
CA ARG A 104 -20.38 11.10 7.23
C ARG A 104 -20.12 9.78 7.98
N ASN A 105 -19.31 8.91 7.39
CA ASN A 105 -19.02 7.57 7.93
C ASN A 105 -17.71 7.51 8.74
N TYR A 106 -17.22 8.64 9.23
CA TYR A 106 -15.91 8.76 9.88
C TYR A 106 -15.71 7.75 11.00
N ASN A 107 -16.65 7.68 11.95
CA ASN A 107 -16.54 6.79 13.11
C ASN A 107 -16.41 5.31 12.72
N ASN A 108 -17.09 4.85 11.68
CA ASN A 108 -16.97 3.47 11.21
C ASN A 108 -15.63 3.22 10.49
N ILE A 109 -15.10 4.24 9.80
CA ILE A 109 -13.79 4.17 9.15
C ILE A 109 -12.71 4.02 10.22
N VAL A 110 -12.68 4.88 11.24
CA VAL A 110 -11.66 4.87 12.29
C VAL A 110 -11.73 3.60 13.15
N LYS A 111 -12.93 3.13 13.49
CA LYS A 111 -13.11 1.89 14.28
C LYS A 111 -12.68 0.62 13.54
N SER A 112 -12.52 0.69 12.22
CA SER A 112 -12.09 -0.45 11.43
C SER A 112 -10.67 -0.87 11.79
N ASN A 113 -10.43 -2.17 12.01
CA ASN A 113 -9.08 -2.70 12.16
C ASN A 113 -8.21 -2.53 10.90
N LYS A 114 -8.81 -2.12 9.77
CA LYS A 114 -8.13 -1.80 8.51
C LYS A 114 -7.91 -0.29 8.33
N TYR A 115 -8.23 0.54 9.31
CA TYR A 115 -8.08 1.98 9.19
C TYR A 115 -6.61 2.39 9.07
N MET A 116 -5.82 1.91 10.01
CA MET A 116 -4.43 2.30 10.13
C MET A 116 -3.53 1.15 9.72
N HIS A 117 -2.94 1.26 8.53
CA HIS A 117 -1.91 0.35 8.06
C HIS A 117 -0.89 1.10 7.20
N PRO A 118 0.32 0.54 7.03
CA PRO A 118 1.30 1.12 6.11
C PRO A 118 0.74 1.18 4.69
N GLU A 119 0.88 2.34 4.06
CA GLU A 119 0.50 2.62 2.69
C GLU A 119 1.67 3.25 1.93
N ILE A 120 1.77 2.97 0.63
CA ILE A 120 2.63 3.72 -0.28
C ILE A 120 1.95 5.06 -0.56
N ILE A 121 2.66 6.14 -0.24
CA ILE A 121 2.12 7.49 -0.30
C ILE A 121 3.02 8.43 -1.11
N GLU A 122 2.37 9.43 -1.68
CA GLU A 122 2.99 10.65 -2.18
C GLU A 122 2.64 11.77 -1.20
N LYS A 123 3.66 12.49 -0.71
CA LYS A 123 3.46 13.60 0.21
C LYS A 123 3.15 14.88 -0.56
N VAL A 124 2.21 15.64 -0.05
CA VAL A 124 1.84 16.96 -0.57
C VAL A 124 1.76 17.92 0.60
N TYR A 125 2.57 18.98 0.55
CA TYR A 125 2.52 20.04 1.55
C TYR A 125 1.52 21.11 1.11
N LEU A 126 0.58 21.44 1.98
CA LEU A 126 -0.38 22.53 1.78
C LEU A 126 0.21 23.87 2.24
N LYS A 127 -0.50 24.97 1.96
CA LYS A 127 -0.02 26.33 2.26
C LYS A 127 0.13 26.60 3.76
N GLY A 128 -0.70 25.98 4.59
CA GLY A 128 -0.64 26.06 6.06
C GLY A 128 0.46 25.20 6.68
N GLY A 129 1.27 24.50 5.87
CA GLY A 129 2.35 23.64 6.35
C GLY A 129 1.91 22.21 6.68
N GLU A 130 0.64 21.87 6.47
CA GLU A 130 0.13 20.52 6.68
C GLU A 130 0.67 19.54 5.63
N CYS A 131 1.06 18.34 6.08
CA CYS A 131 1.58 17.29 5.22
C CYS A 131 0.50 16.27 4.89
N CYS A 132 -0.20 16.49 3.77
CA CYS A 132 -1.19 15.58 3.23
C CYS A 132 -0.54 14.38 2.51
N ALA A 133 -1.24 13.26 2.51
CA ALA A 133 -0.83 12.00 1.91
C ALA A 133 -1.80 11.60 0.79
N ILE A 134 -1.27 11.39 -0.42
CA ILE A 134 -2.01 10.74 -1.51
C ILE A 134 -1.70 9.25 -1.48
N ILE A 135 -2.69 8.44 -1.12
CA ILE A 135 -2.56 6.97 -1.02
C ILE A 135 -2.52 6.35 -2.43
N LYS A 136 -1.39 5.74 -2.80
CA LYS A 136 -1.18 5.11 -4.13
C LYS A 136 -1.49 3.63 -4.17
N THR A 137 -1.54 2.97 -3.01
CA THR A 137 -1.80 1.53 -2.90
C THR A 137 -3.19 1.13 -3.35
N PHE A 138 -4.16 2.05 -3.36
CA PHE A 138 -5.52 1.78 -3.83
C PHE A 138 -5.52 1.20 -5.25
N TRP A 139 -4.86 1.88 -6.19
CA TRP A 139 -4.76 1.45 -7.59
C TRP A 139 -3.98 0.13 -7.72
N LEU A 140 -2.91 0.00 -6.95
CA LEU A 140 -2.11 -1.23 -6.92
C LEU A 140 -2.95 -2.41 -6.43
N ARG A 141 -3.80 -2.23 -5.41
CA ARG A 141 -4.70 -3.28 -4.89
C ARG A 141 -5.71 -3.74 -5.94
N ILE A 142 -6.23 -2.83 -6.77
CA ILE A 142 -7.14 -3.19 -7.87
C ILE A 142 -6.40 -4.07 -8.87
N VAL A 143 -5.22 -3.65 -9.33
CA VAL A 143 -4.40 -4.43 -10.27
C VAL A 143 -4.04 -5.80 -9.69
N GLN A 144 -3.55 -5.82 -8.45
CA GLN A 144 -3.17 -7.05 -7.75
C GLN A 144 -4.34 -8.03 -7.58
N ARG A 145 -5.55 -7.54 -7.26
CA ARG A 145 -6.75 -8.40 -7.15
C ARG A 145 -7.05 -9.08 -8.47
N THR A 146 -6.98 -8.33 -9.56
CA THR A 146 -7.26 -8.86 -10.90
C THR A 146 -6.19 -9.87 -11.34
N TRP A 147 -4.91 -9.59 -11.08
CA TRP A 147 -3.84 -10.55 -11.32
C TRP A 147 -4.01 -11.83 -10.52
N LYS A 148 -4.34 -11.74 -9.22
CA LYS A 148 -4.58 -12.91 -8.38
C LYS A 148 -5.76 -13.74 -8.88
N ARG A 149 -6.83 -13.11 -9.36
CA ARG A 149 -7.98 -13.79 -9.98
C ARG A 149 -7.56 -14.57 -11.22
N ILE A 150 -6.89 -13.92 -12.17
CA ILE A 150 -6.45 -14.57 -13.41
C ILE A 150 -5.44 -15.68 -13.13
N PHE A 151 -4.50 -15.45 -12.21
CA PHE A 151 -3.56 -16.48 -11.81
C PHE A 151 -4.27 -17.71 -11.23
N LYS A 152 -5.31 -17.50 -10.41
CA LYS A 152 -6.15 -18.59 -9.88
C LYS A 152 -6.84 -19.36 -11.01
N GLU A 153 -7.44 -18.66 -11.97
CA GLU A 153 -8.09 -19.28 -13.13
C GLU A 153 -7.10 -20.09 -13.98
N ARG A 154 -5.93 -19.53 -14.27
CA ARG A 154 -4.83 -20.24 -14.95
C ARG A 154 -4.43 -21.51 -14.21
N LYS A 155 -4.28 -21.42 -12.88
CA LYS A 155 -3.94 -22.58 -12.05
C LYS A 155 -5.00 -23.68 -12.16
N ILE A 156 -6.28 -23.33 -12.18
CA ILE A 156 -7.37 -24.30 -12.40
C ILE A 156 -7.25 -24.97 -13.76
N ILE A 157 -7.09 -24.19 -14.84
CA ILE A 157 -6.97 -24.73 -16.21
C ILE A 157 -5.74 -25.64 -16.35
N ILE A 158 -4.60 -25.25 -15.77
CA ILE A 158 -3.40 -26.10 -15.74
C ILE A 158 -3.69 -27.44 -15.04
N GLN A 159 -4.46 -27.43 -13.95
CA GLN A 159 -4.86 -28.67 -13.27
C GLN A 159 -5.83 -29.52 -14.10
N LEU A 160 -6.74 -28.90 -14.86
CA LEU A 160 -7.61 -29.62 -15.80
C LEU A 160 -6.78 -30.33 -16.88
N ARG A 161 -5.80 -29.62 -17.46
CA ARG A 161 -4.92 -30.15 -18.50
C ARG A 161 -4.02 -31.29 -18.02
N LYS A 162 -3.72 -31.37 -16.72
CA LYS A 162 -2.95 -32.48 -16.12
C LYS A 162 -3.72 -33.80 -16.04
N ARG A 163 -5.04 -33.79 -16.21
CA ARG A 163 -5.85 -35.02 -16.13
C ARG A 163 -5.50 -35.96 -17.29
N ALA A 164 -5.39 -37.25 -17.02
CA ALA A 164 -5.10 -38.26 -18.05
C ALA A 164 -6.09 -38.20 -19.23
N THR A 165 -7.38 -37.96 -18.95
CA THR A 165 -8.42 -37.81 -19.97
C THR A 165 -8.19 -36.60 -20.88
N ALA A 166 -7.75 -35.46 -20.32
CA ALA A 166 -7.44 -34.26 -21.09
C ALA A 166 -6.20 -34.44 -21.97
N ILE A 167 -5.18 -35.14 -21.45
CA ILE A 167 -3.96 -35.48 -22.20
C ILE A 167 -4.30 -36.42 -23.37
N MET A 168 -5.07 -37.47 -23.11
CA MET A 168 -5.52 -38.41 -24.15
C MET A 168 -6.36 -37.71 -25.23
N HIS A 169 -7.25 -36.80 -24.84
CA HIS A 169 -8.01 -35.99 -25.79
C HIS A 169 -7.10 -35.14 -26.69
N TRP A 170 -6.08 -34.51 -26.11
CA TRP A 170 -5.10 -33.73 -26.86
C TRP A 170 -4.30 -34.60 -27.83
N GLN A 171 -3.87 -35.79 -27.42
CA GLN A 171 -3.17 -36.73 -28.29
C GLN A 171 -4.02 -37.18 -29.49
N LEU A 172 -5.32 -37.42 -29.28
CA LEU A 172 -6.22 -37.88 -30.33
C LEU A 172 -6.68 -36.76 -31.27
N LYS A 173 -6.90 -35.54 -30.77
CA LYS A 173 -7.52 -34.44 -31.53
C LYS A 173 -6.59 -33.25 -31.82
N GLY A 174 -5.37 -33.25 -31.29
CA GLY A 174 -4.41 -32.14 -31.38
C GLY A 174 -4.80 -30.87 -30.60
N LYS A 175 -5.92 -30.90 -29.84
CA LYS A 175 -6.45 -29.75 -29.09
C LYS A 175 -6.93 -30.15 -27.70
N TRP A 176 -6.81 -29.20 -26.77
CA TRP A 176 -7.35 -29.38 -25.41
C TRP A 176 -8.88 -29.46 -25.45
N PRO A 177 -9.51 -30.20 -24.52
CA PRO A 177 -10.96 -30.20 -24.39
C PRO A 177 -11.52 -28.81 -24.05
N ASP A 178 -12.79 -28.59 -24.38
CA ASP A 178 -13.41 -27.26 -24.36
C ASP A 178 -13.39 -26.60 -22.96
N ASP A 179 -13.41 -27.41 -21.90
CA ASP A 179 -13.33 -26.99 -20.50
C ASP A 179 -11.96 -26.37 -20.10
N CYS A 180 -10.91 -26.65 -20.86
CA CYS A 180 -9.55 -26.17 -20.62
C CYS A 180 -8.85 -25.64 -21.88
N LEU A 181 -9.63 -25.31 -22.91
CA LEU A 181 -9.15 -24.79 -24.18
C LEU A 181 -8.55 -23.38 -24.02
N TYR A 182 -9.29 -22.48 -23.38
CA TYR A 182 -8.90 -21.09 -23.21
C TYR A 182 -8.08 -20.86 -21.93
N ILE A 183 -6.92 -20.19 -22.05
CA ILE A 183 -6.15 -19.67 -20.92
C ILE A 183 -6.36 -18.16 -20.84
N PRO A 184 -6.85 -17.62 -19.71
CA PRO A 184 -7.10 -16.20 -19.59
C PRO A 184 -5.80 -15.40 -19.70
N GLY A 185 -5.81 -14.42 -20.61
CA GLY A 185 -4.77 -13.41 -20.77
C GLY A 185 -4.89 -12.27 -19.74
N LEU A 186 -3.92 -11.36 -19.76
CA LEU A 186 -4.01 -10.09 -19.00
C LEU A 186 -4.75 -8.99 -19.81
N ILE A 187 -4.98 -9.21 -21.10
CA ILE A 187 -5.64 -8.26 -22.00
C ILE A 187 -7.13 -8.17 -21.66
N ASN A 188 -7.71 -6.96 -21.68
CA ASN A 188 -9.11 -6.67 -21.29
C ASN A 188 -9.44 -6.93 -19.82
N MET A 189 -8.43 -6.81 -18.95
CA MET A 189 -8.52 -7.09 -17.51
C MET A 189 -9.39 -6.11 -16.72
N ILE A 190 -9.35 -4.82 -17.10
CA ILE A 190 -10.11 -3.75 -16.49
C ILE A 190 -11.28 -3.49 -17.43
N LYS A 191 -12.46 -3.99 -17.06
CA LYS A 191 -13.71 -3.53 -17.66
C LYS A 191 -14.00 -2.18 -17.01
N VAL A 192 -13.74 -1.10 -17.76
CA VAL A 192 -14.19 0.25 -17.39
C VAL A 192 -15.68 0.34 -17.63
#